data_AF-A0A7K5PVT8-F1
#
_entry.id   AF-A0A7K5PVT8-F1
#
_cell.length_a   1.000
_cell.length_b   1.000
_cell.length_c   1.000
_cell.angle_alpha   90.00
_cell.angle_beta   90.00
_cell.angle_gamma   90.00
#
_symmetry.space_group_name_H-M   'P 1'
#
loop_
_entity.id
_entity.type
_entity.pdbx_description
1 polymer ?
#
loop_
_entity_poly.entity_id
_entity_poly.type
_entity_poly.pdbx_seq_one_letter_code
_entity_poly.pdbx_strand_id
1 'polypeptide(L)' 'LRSVSVGVGALGLGYPSPETIVFRYCGGGCPAPPTLHGLALGAVLGLGGPGEG' A
#
# COMPACT_ATOMS: atom_id res chain seq x y z
N LEU A 1 -7.95 1.90 5.60
CA LEU A 1 -8.22 0.46 5.29
C LEU A 1 -9.29 0.40 4.21
N ARG A 2 -9.09 -0.41 3.17
CA ARG A 2 -10.02 -0.60 2.05
C ARG A 2 -10.49 -2.06 2.02
N SER A 3 -11.61 -2.31 1.38
CA SER A 3 -12.19 -3.65 1.26
C SER A 3 -12.65 -3.90 -0.17
N VAL A 4 -12.54 -5.15 -0.62
CA VAL A 4 -13.05 -5.62 -1.90
C VAL A 4 -13.58 -7.04 -1.76
N SER A 5 -14.73 -7.33 -2.36
CA SER A 5 -15.23 -8.71 -2.45
C SER A 5 -14.53 -9.41 -3.61
N VAL A 6 -13.90 -10.55 -3.32
CA VAL A 6 -13.12 -11.30 -4.30
C VAL A 6 -13.36 -12.80 -4.14
N GLY A 7 -13.49 -13.52 -5.25
CA GLY A 7 -13.56 -14.98 -5.25
C GLY A 7 -12.21 -15.58 -4.84
N VAL A 8 -12.22 -16.62 -4.01
CA VAL A 8 -10.99 -17.26 -3.53
C VAL A 8 -10.15 -17.79 -4.69
N GLY A 9 -10.79 -18.36 -5.73
CA GLY A 9 -10.09 -18.81 -6.94
C GLY A 9 -9.40 -17.70 -7.74
N ALA A 10 -9.84 -16.44 -7.60
CA ALA A 10 -9.23 -15.30 -8.29
C ALA A 10 -7.97 -14.76 -7.56
N LEU A 11 -7.67 -15.25 -6.36
CA LEU A 11 -6.47 -14.85 -5.61
C LEU A 11 -5.17 -15.42 -6.18
N GLY A 12 -5.24 -16.37 -7.13
CA GLY A 12 -4.06 -16.95 -7.77
C GLY A 12 -3.24 -17.87 -6.85
N LEU A 13 -3.82 -18.35 -5.75
CA LEU A 13 -3.15 -19.18 -4.75
C LEU A 13 -3.28 -20.69 -5.00
N GLY A 14 -3.88 -21.09 -6.12
CA GLY A 14 -4.07 -22.51 -6.47
C GLY A 14 -5.27 -23.19 -5.80
N TYR A 15 -6.17 -22.44 -5.15
CA TYR A 15 -7.41 -22.97 -4.57
C TYR A 15 -8.58 -22.82 -5.56
N PRO A 16 -9.09 -23.91 -6.17
CA PRO A 16 -10.27 -23.85 -7.04
C PRO A 16 -11.56 -23.83 -6.20
N SER A 17 -11.73 -22.80 -5.36
CA SER A 17 -12.91 -22.63 -4.51
C SER A 17 -13.90 -21.62 -5.10
N PRO A 18 -15.21 -21.91 -5.12
CA PRO A 18 -16.25 -20.97 -5.53
C PRO A 18 -16.60 -19.94 -4.44
N GLU A 19 -16.01 -20.03 -3.25
CA GLU A 19 -16.26 -19.13 -2.14
C GLU A 19 -15.81 -17.69 -2.46
N THR A 20 -16.56 -16.71 -1.95
CA THR A 20 -16.22 -15.29 -2.03
C THR A 20 -15.93 -14.74 -0.65
N ILE A 21 -14.84 -13.99 -0.52
CA ILE A 21 -14.40 -13.37 0.74
C ILE A 21 -14.35 -11.85 0.63
N VAL A 22 -14.38 -11.17 1.77
CA VAL A 22 -14.07 -9.73 1.87
C VAL A 22 -12.58 -9.58 2.12
N PHE A 23 -11.82 -9.24 1.08
CA PHE A 23 -10.39 -8.97 1.18
C PHE A 23 -10.15 -7.54 1.65
N ARG A 24 -9.41 -7.38 2.75
CA ARG A 24 -9.07 -6.08 3.34
C ARG A 24 -7.61 -5.75 3.07
N TYR A 25 -7.36 -4.53 2.62
CA TYR A 25 -6.02 -4.09 2.24
C TYR A 25 -5.76 -2.61 2.59
N CYS A 26 -4.48 -2.26 2.67
CA CYS A 26 -4.03 -0.89 2.82
C CYS A 26 -3.68 -0.30 1.45
N GLY A 27 -4.04 0.96 1.22
CA GLY A 27 -3.71 1.66 -0.01
C GLY A 27 -4.01 3.15 0.10
N GLY A 28 -3.11 3.98 -0.44
CA GLY A 28 -3.09 5.44 -0.31
C GLY A 28 -1.70 5.95 0.06
N GLY A 29 -1.53 7.27 0.07
CA GLY A 29 -0.32 7.90 0.60
C GLY A 29 -0.25 7.80 2.13
N CYS A 30 0.96 7.93 2.67
CA CYS A 30 1.22 8.00 4.11
C CYS A 30 1.68 9.42 4.47
N PRO A 31 0.76 10.36 4.77
CA PRO A 31 1.13 11.69 5.25
C PRO A 31 1.67 11.55 6.68
N ALA A 32 2.97 11.32 6.79
CA ALA A 32 3.68 11.24 8.06
C ALA A 32 4.56 12.48 8.23
N PRO A 33 4.72 12.99 9.47
CA PRO A 33 5.74 13.99 9.75
C PRO A 33 7.10 13.47 9.29
N PRO A 34 7.92 14.32 8.65
CA PRO A 34 9.20 13.87 8.13
C PRO A 34 10.09 13.39 9.28
N THR A 35 10.68 12.21 9.09
CA THR A 35 11.68 11.68 10.00
C THR A 35 13.07 12.14 9.52
N LEU A 36 14.04 12.19 10.43
CA LEU A 36 15.44 12.49 10.04
C LEU A 36 15.93 11.52 8.95
N HIS A 37 15.54 10.25 9.03
CA HIS A 37 15.85 9.27 8.00
C HIS A 37 15.20 9.62 6.66
N GLY A 38 13.91 9.99 6.65
CA GLY A 38 13.20 10.39 5.43
C GLY A 38 13.80 11.65 4.79
N LEU A 39 14.21 12.62 5.61
CA LEU A 39 14.91 13.82 5.15
C LEU A 39 16.27 13.49 4.50
N ALA A 40 17.09 12.68 5.18
CA ALA A 40 18.39 12.26 4.66
C ALA A 40 18.26 11.45 3.37
N LEU A 41 17.28 10.54 3.31
CA LEU A 41 17.01 9.74 2.13
C LEU A 41 16.55 10.61 0.95
N GLY A 42 15.66 11.58 1.17
CA GLY A 42 15.23 12.53 0.14
C GLY A 42 16.39 13.32 -0.46
N ALA A 43 17.31 13.79 0.39
CA ALA A 43 18.52 14.49 -0.06
C ALA A 43 19.45 13.60 -0.92
N VAL A 44 19.63 12.33 -0.56
CA VAL A 44 20.43 11.38 -1.34
C VAL A 44 19.78 11.07 -2.69
N LEU A 45 18.46 10.94 -2.71
CA LEU A 45 17.70 10.59 -3.93
C LEU A 45 17.41 11.81 -4.83
N GLY A 46 17.77 13.03 -4.42
CA GLY A 46 17.47 14.26 -5.16
C GLY A 46 15.97 14.60 -5.23
N LEU A 47 15.15 13.93 -4.40
CA LEU A 47 13.74 14.23 -4.21
C LEU A 47 13.68 15.38 -3.19
N GLY A 48 13.45 16.60 -3.68
CA GLY A 48 13.35 17.80 -2.84
C GLY A 48 12.52 17.56 -1.57
N GLY A 49 12.95 18.20 -0.47
CA GLY A 49 12.46 17.97 0.88
C GLY A 49 10.92 18.02 1.06
N PRO A 50 10.43 17.50 2.19
CA PRO A 50 9.08 16.98 2.34
C PRO A 50 8.00 18.08 2.28
N GLY A 51 7.12 18.04 1.28
CA GLY A 51 5.90 18.84 1.32
C GLY A 51 5.14 19.18 0.05
N GLU A 52 5.32 18.55 -1.12
CA GLU A 52 4.41 18.77 -2.25
C GLU A 52 4.05 17.46 -2.98
N GLY A 53 2.75 17.15 -3.02
CA GLY A 53 2.14 15.96 -3.61
C GLY A 53 0.81 15.61 -2.94
#